data_AF-A0A2V9PX32-F1
#
_entry.id   AF-A0A2V9PX32-F1
#
_cell.length_a   1.000
_cell.length_b   1.000
_cell.length_c   1.000
_cell.angle_alpha   90.00
_cell.angle_beta   90.00
_cell.angle_gamma   90.00
#
_symmetry.space_group_name_H-M   'P 1'
#
loop_
_entity.id
_entity.type
_entity.pdbx_description
1 polymer ?
#
loop_
_entity_poly.entity_id
_entity_poly.type
_entity_poly.pdbx_seq_one_letter_code
_entity_poly.pdbx_strand_id
1 'polypeptide(L)' 'MKSLPEARKHADDLLVYDNTPNGKGHRLVARFIAGELVKKTHTPPNWLNDVFGRELRNAGKPEEKSRRGR' A
#
# COMPACT_ATOMS: atom_id res chain seq x y z
N MET A 1 -10.63 7.64 -14.89
CA MET A 1 -10.05 6.63 -13.97
C MET A 1 -10.84 6.71 -12.66
N LYS A 2 -11.41 5.60 -12.15
CA LYS A 2 -11.98 5.58 -10.79
C LYS A 2 -10.88 5.98 -9.80
N SER A 3 -11.21 6.66 -8.71
CA SER A 3 -10.24 7.00 -7.65
C SER A 3 -9.54 5.71 -7.18
N LEU A 4 -8.25 5.78 -6.88
CA LEU A 4 -7.47 4.62 -6.39
C LEU A 4 -8.12 3.89 -5.18
N PRO A 5 -8.78 4.58 -4.24
CA PRO A 5 -9.54 3.94 -3.16
C PRO A 5 -10.72 3.09 -3.64
N GLU A 6 -11.36 3.47 -4.74
CA GLU A 6 -12.43 2.68 -5.36
C GLU A 6 -11.87 1.45 -6.09
N ALA A 7 -10.72 1.59 -6.76
CA ALA A 7 -10.07 0.47 -7.46
C ALA A 7 -9.78 -0.71 -6.53
N ARG A 8 -9.40 -0.42 -5.27
CA ARG A 8 -9.19 -1.39 -4.19
C ARG A 8 -10.40 -2.33 -3.98
N LYS A 9 -11.63 -1.83 -4.14
CA LYS A 9 -12.87 -2.60 -3.89
C LYS A 9 -13.21 -3.57 -5.04
N HIS A 10 -12.59 -3.39 -6.21
CA HIS A 10 -12.93 -4.13 -7.42
C HIS A 10 -11.80 -5.03 -7.91
N ALA A 11 -10.60 -4.90 -7.34
CA ALA A 11 -9.45 -5.69 -7.69
C ALA A 11 -9.24 -6.81 -6.66
N ASP A 12 -8.90 -8.00 -7.15
CA ASP A 12 -8.44 -9.10 -6.28
C ASP A 12 -7.11 -8.76 -5.62
N ASP A 13 -6.22 -8.08 -6.34
CA ASP A 13 -4.92 -7.62 -5.85
C ASP A 13 -4.59 -6.24 -6.46
N LEU A 14 -4.34 -5.25 -5.60
CA LEU A 14 -3.95 -3.90 -5.98
C LEU A 14 -2.56 -3.59 -5.42
N LEU A 15 -1.60 -3.41 -6.33
CA LEU A 15 -0.24 -3.00 -6.02
C LEU A 15 -0.07 -1.49 -6.26
N VAL A 16 0.35 -0.75 -5.24
CA VAL A 16 0.54 0.70 -5.32
C VAL A 16 2.03 1.01 -5.28
N TYR A 17 2.54 1.55 -6.38
CA TYR A 17 3.93 1.98 -6.51
C TYR A 17 4.06 3.49 -6.41
N ASP A 18 5.04 3.94 -5.63
CA ASP A 18 5.54 5.30 -5.65
C ASP A 18 6.56 5.44 -6.78
N ASN A 19 6.26 6.33 -7.73
CA ASN A 19 7.11 6.69 -8.85
C ASN A 19 7.65 8.13 -8.72
N THR A 20 7.51 8.77 -7.56
CA THR A 20 8.01 10.12 -7.33
C THR A 20 9.51 10.15 -7.63
N PRO A 21 9.99 11.05 -8.51
CA PRO A 21 11.40 11.11 -8.89
C PRO A 21 12.25 11.68 -7.74
N ASN A 22 12.56 10.82 -6.78
CA ASN A 22 13.38 11.11 -5.60
C ASN A 22 14.68 10.29 -5.57
N GLY A 23 15.08 9.75 -6.73
CA GLY A 23 16.27 8.91 -6.87
C GLY A 23 16.14 7.48 -6.33
N LYS A 24 14.96 7.06 -5.82
CA LYS A 24 14.76 5.72 -5.24
C LYS A 24 14.08 4.72 -6.19
N GLY A 25 13.77 5.13 -7.41
CA GLY A 25 13.07 4.31 -8.41
C GLY A 25 11.62 3.98 -8.02
N HIS A 26 10.98 3.11 -8.80
CA HIS A 26 9.63 2.63 -8.50
C HIS A 26 9.65 1.75 -7.25
N ARG A 27 8.91 2.17 -6.21
CA ARG A 27 8.86 1.47 -4.92
C ARG A 27 7.45 1.05 -4.58
N LEU A 28 7.22 -0.23 -4.28
CA LEU A 28 5.93 -0.68 -3.73
C LEU A 28 5.70 -0.04 -2.35
N VAL A 29 4.66 0.76 -2.21
CA VAL A 29 4.32 1.50 -0.97
C VAL A 29 3.08 0.99 -0.26
N ALA A 30 2.15 0.37 -1.00
CA ALA A 30 1.03 -0.37 -0.44
C ALA A 30 0.64 -1.56 -1.32
N ARG A 31 0.07 -2.61 -0.71
CA ARG A 31 -0.63 -3.70 -1.41
C ARG A 31 -1.95 -3.96 -0.71
N PHE A 32 -3.00 -4.16 -1.50
CA PHE A 32 -4.31 -4.56 -1.03
C PHE A 32 -4.72 -5.88 -1.69
N ILE A 33 -5.31 -6.79 -0.93
CA ILE A 33 -5.86 -8.06 -1.42
C ILE A 33 -7.33 -8.15 -1.03
N ALA A 34 -8.20 -8.40 -2.01
CA ALA A 34 -9.66 -8.44 -1.83
C ALA A 34 -10.19 -7.20 -1.07
N GLY A 35 -9.64 -6.03 -1.38
CA GLY A 35 -9.92 -4.81 -0.64
C GLY A 35 -8.93 -4.52 0.49
N GLU A 36 -8.49 -5.51 1.25
CA GLU A 36 -7.83 -5.26 2.54
C GLU A 36 -6.34 -4.92 2.43
N LEU A 37 -5.86 -3.99 3.25
CA LEU A 37 -4.46 -3.60 3.26
C LEU A 37 -3.61 -4.72 3.88
N VAL A 38 -2.76 -5.34 3.08
CA VAL A 38 -1.88 -6.43 3.52
C VAL A 38 -0.44 -6.00 3.71
N LYS A 39 0.00 -4.95 3.01
CA LYS A 39 1.39 -4.46 3.12
C LYS A 39 1.46 -2.96 2.97
N LYS A 40 2.24 -2.32 3.83
CA LYS A 40 2.57 -0.89 3.76
C LYS A 40 4.06 -0.69 4.06
N THR A 41 4.68 0.30 3.42
CA THR A 41 6.05 0.70 3.79
C THR A 41 6.08 1.42 5.13
N HIS A 42 7.16 1.22 5.90
CA HIS A 42 7.36 1.88 7.20
C HIS A 42 7.29 3.41 7.13
N THR A 43 7.86 3.99 6.08
CA THR A 43 7.77 5.43 5.77
C THR A 43 7.00 5.60 4.47
N PRO A 44 5.66 5.72 4.54
CA PRO A 44 4.84 5.99 3.36
C PRO A 44 5.07 7.42 2.85
N PRO A 45 5.02 7.67 1.54
CA PRO A 45 5.03 9.03 1.01
C PRO A 45 3.75 9.77 1.39
N ASN A 46 3.81 11.10 1.52
CA ASN A 46 2.70 11.92 2.00
C ASN A 46 1.42 11.70 1.17
N TRP A 47 1.55 11.68 -0.16
CA TRP A 47 0.44 11.48 -1.08
C TRP A 47 -0.33 10.18 -0.82
N LEU A 48 0.33 9.13 -0.32
CA LEU A 48 -0.32 7.85 -0.04
C LEU A 48 -1.35 8.00 1.09
N ASN A 49 -1.04 8.84 2.09
CA ASN A 49 -1.98 9.14 3.17
C ASN A 49 -3.13 10.03 2.68
N ASP A 50 -2.88 10.93 1.72
CA ASP A 50 -3.94 11.77 1.15
C ASP A 50 -4.94 10.94 0.33
N VAL A 51 -4.46 9.89 -0.34
CA VAL A 51 -5.29 8.99 -1.15
C VAL A 51 -6.00 7.93 -0.32
N PHE A 52 -5.28 7.22 0.57
CA PHE A 52 -5.78 6.03 1.29
C PHE A 52 -5.86 6.22 2.81
N GLY A 53 -5.90 7.46 3.30
CA GLY A 53 -5.67 7.76 4.71
C GLY A 53 -6.52 6.98 5.70
N ARG A 54 -7.78 6.65 5.38
CA ARG A 54 -8.65 5.84 6.27
C ARG A 54 -8.25 4.37 6.24
N GLU A 55 -7.97 3.84 5.06
CA GLU A 55 -7.61 2.46 4.79
C GLU A 55 -6.24 2.11 5.39
N LEU A 56 -5.31 3.07 5.40
CA LEU A 56 -3.99 2.91 6.02
C LEU A 56 -4.03 2.89 7.56
N ARG A 57 -5.11 3.39 8.18
CA ARG A 57 -5.30 3.42 9.64
C ARG A 57 -6.05 2.21 10.17
N ASN A 58 -6.95 1.64 9.35
CA ASN A 58 -7.75 0.48 9.73
C ASN A 58 -7.01 -0.86 9.58
N ALA A 59 -5.81 -0.85 8.99
CA ALA A 59 -4.94 -2.01 8.89
C ALA A 59 -4.37 -2.38 10.27
N GLY A 60 -5.13 -3.17 11.01
CA GLY A 60 -4.72 -3.75 12.28
C GLY A 60 -3.46 -4.59 12.12
N LYS A 61 -2.41 -4.13 12.81
CA LYS A 61 -1.10 -4.75 13.04
C LYS A 61 -0.25 -5.04 11.79
N PRO A 62 0.99 -4.50 11.72
CA PRO A 62 1.92 -4.88 10.69
C PRO A 62 2.15 -6.39 10.77
N GLU A 63 1.95 -7.09 9.67
CA GLU A 63 2.33 -8.49 9.53
C GLU A 63 3.81 -8.60 9.92
N GLU A 64 4.02 -9.25 11.06
CA GLU A 64 5.32 -9.58 11.60
C GLU A 64 6.13 -10.27 10.50
N LYS A 65 7.32 -9.73 10.26
CA LYS A 65 8.33 -10.25 9.33
C LYS A 65 8.24 -11.78 9.29
N SER A 66 7.69 -12.33 8.21
CA SER A 66 7.84 -13.74 7.90
C SER A 66 9.35 -14.01 7.91
N ARG A 67 9.78 -14.73 8.95
CA ARG A 67 11.14 -15.19 9.18
C ARG A 67 11.58 -15.91 7.92
N ARG A 68 12.35 -15.23 7.07
CA ARG A 68 13.15 -15.90 6.05
C ARG A 68 14.26 -16.63 6.79
N GLY A 69 13.99 -17.88 7.13
CA GLY A 69 15.03 -18.84 7.46
C GLY A 69 15.96 -19.01 6.25
N ARG A 70 17.24 -18.77 6.49
CA ARG A 70 18.36 -19.49 5.90
C ARG A 70 19.51 -19.41 6.87
#